data_AF-A0A3T4WLM9-F1
#
_entry.id   AF-A0A3T4WLM9-F1
#
_cell.length_a   1.000
_cell.length_b   1.000
_cell.length_c   1.000
_cell.angle_alpha   90.00
_cell.angle_beta   90.00
_cell.angle_gamma   90.00
#
_symmetry.space_group_name_H-M   'P 1'
#
loop_
_entity.id
_entity.type
_entity.pdbx_description
1 polymer ?
#
loop_
_entity_poly.entity_id
_entity_poly.type
_entity_poly.pdbx_seq_one_letter_code
_entity_poly.pdbx_strand_id
1 'polypeptide(L)'
;MNELISNDLTGARMTTIDIMNLLNANLPANKKHPYDHFEIIKKVEDLMRMNIIHLRKKIEVDNNQTLSNHSKVRGYEFIGKQGERDSIVVIAQFQPKVTGVLYDKWDALREENRQLKEHLLMLTKQEDLKKDAERLLNELDHGDVDVNAVTELLNRYNHSSHHAGQQLSLVRKTKPIVKQLHHNTIELLQPELPLETAEQ
;
A
#
# COMPACT_ATOMS: atom_id res chain seq x y z
N MET A 1 8.19 -7.87 8.70
CA MET A 1 8.28 -6.54 8.06
C MET A 1 7.05 -5.68 8.41
N ASN A 2 6.68 -5.60 9.69
CA ASN A 2 5.44 -4.94 10.18
C ASN A 2 5.65 -4.14 11.48
N GLU A 3 6.88 -3.84 11.88
CA GLU A 3 7.16 -3.14 13.16
C GLU A 3 7.77 -1.74 12.99
N LEU A 4 7.66 -1.12 11.80
CA LEU A 4 8.28 0.18 11.54
C LEU A 4 7.35 1.39 11.68
N ILE A 5 6.12 1.18 12.17
CA ILE A 5 5.23 2.27 12.53
C ILE A 5 4.63 1.89 13.89
N SER A 6 5.28 2.34 14.97
CA SER A 6 4.75 2.25 16.32
C SER A 6 3.34 2.84 16.32
N ASN A 7 2.37 1.96 16.57
CA ASN A 7 0.94 2.23 16.52
C ASN A 7 0.46 2.95 17.80
N ASP A 8 1.25 3.91 18.29
CA ASP A 8 0.89 4.75 19.41
C ASP A 8 0.26 6.04 18.88
N LEU A 9 -0.85 6.47 19.50
CA LEU A 9 -1.78 7.52 19.10
C LEU A 9 -1.23 8.96 19.01
N THR A 10 0.04 9.14 18.68
CA THR A 10 0.65 10.41 18.29
C THR A 10 1.21 10.22 16.88
N GLY A 11 0.61 10.89 15.89
CA GLY A 11 0.86 10.64 14.47
C GLY A 11 2.34 10.46 14.11
N ALA A 12 2.60 9.60 13.11
CA ALA A 12 3.93 9.17 12.66
C ALA A 12 5.03 10.22 12.93
N ARG A 13 5.91 9.90 13.87
CA ARG A 13 7.06 10.71 14.30
C ARG A 13 8.32 9.95 13.93
N MET A 14 9.23 10.62 13.24
CA MET A 14 10.54 10.06 12.92
C MET A 14 11.61 11.13 13.12
N THR A 15 12.74 10.79 13.73
CA THR A 15 13.88 11.68 13.90
C THR A 15 14.99 11.37 12.92
N THR A 16 15.98 12.26 12.79
CA THR A 16 17.21 11.97 12.05
C THR A 16 17.99 10.76 12.58
N ILE A 17 17.85 10.41 13.87
CA ILE A 17 18.46 9.21 14.45
C ILE A 17 17.69 7.97 14.02
N ASP A 18 16.36 8.04 14.00
CA ASP A 18 15.53 6.93 13.51
C ASP A 18 15.81 6.65 12.03
N ILE A 19 15.97 7.69 11.20
CA ILE A 19 16.36 7.55 9.80
C ILE A 19 17.74 6.87 9.70
N MET A 20 18.71 7.27 10.51
CA MET A 20 20.04 6.63 10.54
C MET A 20 19.95 5.15 10.85
N ASN A 21 19.24 4.82 11.93
CA ASN A 21 19.05 3.45 12.37
C ASN A 21 18.36 2.61 11.29
N LEU A 22 17.32 3.17 10.65
CA LEU A 22 16.61 2.53 9.55
C LEU A 22 17.51 2.26 8.34
N LEU A 23 18.28 3.26 7.91
CA LEU A 23 19.19 3.12 6.76
C LEU A 23 20.27 2.05 7.03
N ASN A 24 20.77 2.03 8.26
CA ASN A 24 21.82 1.11 8.71
C ASN A 24 21.30 -0.32 8.98
N ALA A 25 20.05 -0.48 9.42
CA ALA A 25 19.43 -1.79 9.66
C ALA A 25 19.14 -2.56 8.35
N ASN A 26 18.94 -1.84 7.25
CA ASN A 26 18.62 -2.43 5.94
C ASN A 26 19.87 -2.87 5.14
N LEU A 27 21.03 -2.95 5.79
CA LEU A 27 22.29 -3.36 5.17
C LEU A 27 22.61 -4.83 5.46
N PRO A 28 23.25 -5.54 4.51
CA PRO A 28 23.72 -6.89 4.76
C PRO A 28 24.73 -6.91 5.91
N ALA A 29 24.70 -7.96 6.74
CA ALA A 29 25.48 -8.09 7.98
C ALA A 29 27.00 -7.91 7.82
N ASN A 30 27.53 -7.99 6.60
CA ASN A 30 28.93 -7.80 6.27
C ASN A 30 29.34 -6.34 5.97
N LYS A 31 28.39 -5.40 5.90
CA LYS A 31 28.67 -3.97 5.68
C LYS A 31 28.60 -3.21 7.01
N LYS A 32 29.72 -2.59 7.38
CA LYS A 32 29.80 -1.62 8.48
C LYS A 32 28.81 -0.49 8.23
N HIS A 33 28.10 -0.04 9.28
CA HIS A 33 27.16 1.09 9.25
C HIS A 33 27.77 2.30 8.50
N PRO A 34 27.39 2.55 7.25
CA PRO A 34 28.04 3.53 6.39
C PRO A 34 27.41 4.91 6.53
N TYR A 35 26.22 5.01 7.13
CA TYR A 35 25.51 6.28 7.29
C TYR A 35 25.66 6.77 8.72
N ASP A 36 26.30 7.91 8.87
CA ASP A 36 26.45 8.61 10.14
C ASP A 36 25.36 9.69 10.31
N HIS A 37 25.04 10.01 11.56
CA HIS A 37 24.00 10.99 11.90
C HIS A 37 24.28 12.35 11.26
N PHE A 38 25.55 12.75 11.21
CA PHE A 38 25.99 13.99 10.61
C PHE A 38 25.67 14.08 9.10
N GLU A 39 25.81 12.98 8.36
CA GLU A 39 25.51 12.95 6.92
C GLU A 39 24.02 13.17 6.66
N ILE A 40 23.17 12.59 7.51
CA ILE A 40 21.72 12.73 7.42
C ILE A 40 21.31 14.17 7.73
N ILE A 41 21.85 14.76 8.80
CA ILE A 41 21.62 16.17 9.13
C ILE A 41 21.99 17.06 7.95
N LYS A 42 23.19 16.88 7.39
CA LYS A 42 23.66 17.69 6.26
C LYS A 42 22.72 17.55 5.07
N LYS A 43 22.27 16.33 4.77
CA LYS A 43 21.31 16.09 3.68
C LYS A 43 19.97 16.78 3.94
N VAL A 44 19.47 16.73 5.17
CA VAL A 44 18.23 17.43 5.57
C VAL A 44 18.40 18.94 5.38
N GLU A 45 19.51 19.51 5.83
CA GLU A 45 19.83 20.94 5.68
C GLU A 45 19.90 21.35 4.19
N ASP A 46 20.52 20.54 3.33
CA ASP A 46 20.58 20.78 1.88
C ASP A 46 19.20 20.72 1.23
N LEU A 47 18.38 19.71 1.57
CA LEU A 47 17.01 19.57 1.04
C LEU A 47 16.09 20.72 1.47
N MET A 48 16.24 21.22 2.71
CA MET A 48 15.53 22.41 3.17
C MET A 48 15.98 23.66 2.41
N ARG A 49 17.30 23.83 2.20
CA ARG A 49 17.84 24.96 1.42
C ARG A 49 17.35 24.97 -0.02
N MET A 50 17.19 23.79 -0.62
CA MET A 50 16.62 23.61 -1.97
C MET A 50 15.09 23.71 -2.01
N ASN A 51 14.43 23.92 -0.87
CA ASN A 51 12.97 23.95 -0.74
C ASN A 51 12.28 22.65 -1.23
N ILE A 52 12.97 21.51 -1.13
CA ILE A 52 12.44 20.18 -1.49
C ILE A 52 11.61 19.60 -0.32
N ILE A 53 12.08 19.84 0.91
CA ILE A 53 11.38 19.52 2.16
C ILE A 53 11.14 20.79 2.98
N HIS A 54 10.20 20.72 3.92
CA HIS A 54 9.84 21.89 4.73
C HIS A 54 10.95 22.29 5.70
N LEU A 55 11.12 23.59 5.90
CA LEU A 55 12.03 24.14 6.89
C LEU A 55 11.62 23.70 8.29
N ARG A 56 12.58 23.18 9.05
CA ARG A 56 12.38 22.66 10.41
C ARG A 56 13.40 23.27 11.35
N LYS A 57 13.01 23.42 12.62
CA LYS A 57 13.93 23.80 13.69
C LYS A 57 14.74 22.57 14.10
N LYS A 58 16.04 22.78 14.33
CA LYS A 58 16.92 21.75 14.90
C LYS A 58 16.60 21.60 16.38
N ILE A 59 16.43 20.36 16.84
CA ILE A 59 16.06 20.03 18.23
C ILE A 59 17.06 19.03 18.83
N GLU A 60 16.99 18.83 20.15
CA GLU A 60 17.63 17.68 20.78
C GLU A 60 16.80 16.43 20.52
N VAL A 61 17.47 15.37 20.03
CA VAL A 61 16.90 14.05 19.81
C VAL A 61 17.68 13.04 20.63
N ASP A 62 16.98 12.05 21.17
CA ASP A 62 17.60 11.01 21.98
C ASP A 62 18.40 10.06 21.09
N ASN A 63 19.66 9.82 21.44
CA ASN A 63 20.51 8.85 20.78
C ASN A 63 20.57 7.57 21.64
N ASN A 64 19.68 6.64 21.30
CA ASN A 64 19.54 5.36 22.00
C ASN A 64 20.71 4.37 21.75
N GLN A 65 21.75 4.78 21.01
CA GLN A 65 22.91 3.92 20.72
C GLN A 65 23.96 3.87 21.84
N THR A 66 23.90 4.78 22.83
CA THR A 66 24.84 4.79 23.95
C THR A 66 24.20 4.20 25.20
N LEU A 67 24.92 3.31 25.91
CA LEU A 67 24.50 2.79 27.23
C LEU A 67 24.34 3.87 28.32
N SER A 68 24.72 5.13 28.06
CA SER A 68 24.41 6.23 28.96
C SER A 68 23.02 6.77 28.65
N ASN A 69 22.15 6.79 29.67
CA ASN A 69 20.75 7.23 29.61
C ASN A 69 20.50 8.69 29.14
N HIS A 70 21.51 9.40 28.62
CA HIS A 70 21.47 10.84 28.37
C HIS A 70 22.27 11.32 27.14
N SER A 71 22.62 10.50 26.16
CA SER A 71 23.21 11.07 24.93
C SER A 71 22.13 11.71 24.07
N LYS A 72 21.84 12.99 24.33
CA LYS A 72 21.05 13.82 23.43
C LYS A 72 21.97 14.38 22.36
N VAL A 73 21.54 14.32 21.11
CA VAL A 73 22.26 14.88 19.96
C VAL A 73 21.35 15.86 19.22
N ARG A 74 21.94 16.82 18.51
CA ARG A 74 21.12 17.78 17.74
C ARG A 74 20.70 17.18 16.41
N GLY A 75 19.40 17.16 16.13
CA GLY A 75 18.82 16.59 14.91
C GLY A 75 17.55 17.30 14.47
N TYR A 76 16.80 16.64 13.60
CA TYR A 76 15.49 17.12 13.14
C TYR A 76 14.41 16.08 13.40
N GLU A 77 13.20 16.57 13.57
CA GLU A 77 12.00 15.78 13.80
C GLU A 77 10.99 15.95 12.66
N PHE A 78 10.44 14.81 12.25
CA PHE A 78 9.46 14.66 11.20
C PHE A 78 8.16 14.19 11.83
N ILE A 79 7.22 15.12 12.06
CA ILE A 79 5.91 14.83 12.65
C ILE A 79 4.79 15.02 11.63
N GLY A 80 3.79 14.14 11.70
CA GLY A 80 2.55 14.23 10.94
C GLY A 80 2.75 13.98 9.45
N LYS A 81 1.70 14.20 8.64
CA LYS A 81 1.72 13.87 7.20
C LYS A 81 2.86 14.53 6.43
N GLN A 82 3.16 15.79 6.74
CA GLN A 82 4.25 16.50 6.09
C GLN A 82 5.62 16.01 6.57
N GLY A 83 5.76 15.67 7.85
CA GLY A 83 6.92 14.99 8.41
C GLY A 83 7.19 13.68 7.70
N GLU A 84 6.19 12.82 7.64
CA GLU A 84 6.25 11.52 6.97
C GLU A 84 6.74 11.65 5.52
N ARG A 85 6.09 12.51 4.72
CA ARG A 85 6.50 12.75 3.32
C ARG A 85 7.95 13.25 3.21
N ASP A 86 8.33 14.25 4.01
CA ASP A 86 9.68 14.81 3.96
C ASP A 86 10.74 13.79 4.40
N SER A 87 10.40 12.94 5.35
CA SER A 87 11.29 11.89 5.85
C SER A 87 11.54 10.78 4.83
N ILE A 88 10.51 10.42 4.04
CA ILE A 88 10.63 9.51 2.89
C ILE A 88 11.55 10.13 1.83
N VAL A 89 11.40 11.43 1.56
CA VAL A 89 12.27 12.14 0.62
C VAL A 89 13.72 12.08 1.06
N VAL A 90 14.01 12.27 2.35
CA VAL A 90 15.37 12.14 2.90
C VAL A 90 15.91 10.72 2.72
N ILE A 91 15.15 9.69 3.09
CA ILE A 91 15.53 8.28 2.94
C ILE A 91 15.82 7.94 1.48
N ALA A 92 14.99 8.43 0.55
CA ALA A 92 15.14 8.20 -0.89
C ALA A 92 16.47 8.73 -1.45
N GLN A 93 17.07 9.76 -0.84
CA GLN A 93 18.39 10.25 -1.24
C GLN A 93 19.51 9.25 -0.94
N PHE A 94 19.35 8.40 0.08
CA PHE A 94 20.36 7.43 0.50
C PHE A 94 20.08 6.04 -0.07
N GLN A 95 18.81 5.67 -0.23
CA GLN A 95 18.38 4.38 -0.74
C GLN A 95 17.36 4.55 -1.88
N PRO A 96 17.79 4.84 -3.11
CA PRO A 96 16.89 5.00 -4.26
C PRO A 96 16.03 3.76 -4.54
N LYS A 97 16.50 2.57 -4.13
CA LYS A 97 15.73 1.32 -4.21
C LYS A 97 14.39 1.41 -3.46
N VAL A 98 14.35 2.14 -2.34
CA VAL A 98 13.11 2.36 -1.58
C VAL A 98 12.08 3.09 -2.44
N THR A 99 12.50 4.06 -3.25
CA THR A 99 11.63 4.77 -4.19
C THR A 99 11.05 3.84 -5.25
N GLY A 100 11.85 2.91 -5.78
CA GLY A 100 11.36 1.89 -6.72
C GLY A 100 10.26 1.01 -6.09
N VAL A 101 10.51 0.46 -4.90
CA VAL A 101 9.52 -0.36 -4.19
C VAL A 101 8.24 0.41 -3.86
N LEU A 102 8.36 1.69 -3.48
CA LEU A 102 7.19 2.54 -3.24
C LEU A 102 6.39 2.78 -4.52
N TYR A 103 7.07 2.99 -5.65
CA TYR A 103 6.41 3.13 -6.95
C TYR A 103 5.68 1.85 -7.35
N ASP A 104 6.34 0.68 -7.23
CA ASP A 104 5.74 -0.61 -7.59
C ASP A 104 4.46 -0.87 -6.76
N LYS A 105 4.50 -0.59 -5.46
CA LYS A 105 3.32 -0.70 -4.58
C LYS A 105 2.22 0.28 -4.96
N TRP A 106 2.57 1.52 -5.27
CA TRP A 106 1.60 2.53 -5.69
C TRP A 106 0.93 2.16 -7.03
N ASP A 107 1.70 1.64 -7.98
CA ASP A 107 1.17 1.20 -9.27
C ASP A 107 0.22 0.00 -9.12
N ALA A 108 0.60 -0.98 -8.29
CA ALA A 108 -0.27 -2.10 -7.95
C ALA A 108 -1.59 -1.64 -7.31
N LEU A 109 -1.53 -0.72 -6.34
CA LEU A 109 -2.73 -0.15 -5.70
C LEU A 109 -3.57 0.67 -6.69
N ARG A 110 -2.93 1.37 -7.63
CA ARG A 110 -3.63 2.14 -8.65
C ARG A 110 -4.44 1.24 -9.57
N GLU A 111 -3.86 0.11 -9.96
CA GLU A 111 -4.51 -0.88 -10.80
C GLU A 111 -5.65 -1.59 -10.07
N GLU A 112 -5.46 -1.96 -8.81
CA GLU A 112 -6.54 -2.49 -7.96
C GLU A 112 -7.70 -1.49 -7.82
N ASN A 113 -7.39 -0.21 -7.58
CA ASN A 113 -8.40 0.83 -7.47
C ASN A 113 -9.18 1.03 -8.78
N ARG A 114 -8.53 0.89 -9.94
CA ARG A 114 -9.19 0.93 -11.26
C ARG A 114 -10.19 -0.23 -11.40
N GLN A 115 -9.77 -1.45 -11.08
CA GLN A 115 -10.63 -2.63 -11.13
C GLN A 115 -11.82 -2.52 -10.18
N LEU A 116 -11.60 -2.00 -8.97
CA LEU A 116 -12.67 -1.75 -7.99
C LEU A 116 -13.70 -0.73 -8.50
N LYS A 117 -13.26 0.35 -9.15
CA LYS A 117 -14.17 1.34 -9.76
C LYS A 117 -15.00 0.74 -10.89
N GLU A 118 -14.39 -0.10 -11.73
CA GLU A 118 -15.10 -0.82 -12.79
C GLU A 118 -16.15 -1.78 -12.21
N HIS A 119 -15.79 -2.52 -11.16
CA HIS A 119 -16.72 -3.41 -10.48
C HIS A 119 -17.88 -2.64 -9.82
N LEU A 120 -17.59 -1.52 -9.16
CA LEU A 120 -18.63 -0.68 -8.54
C LEU A 120 -19.59 -0.11 -9.60
N LEU A 121 -19.06 0.35 -10.75
CA LEU A 121 -19.90 0.82 -11.86
C LEU A 121 -20.79 -0.29 -12.41
N MET A 122 -20.29 -1.52 -12.53
CA MET A 122 -21.10 -2.67 -12.96
C MET A 122 -22.21 -2.97 -11.96
N LEU A 123 -21.92 -2.97 -10.66
CA LEU A 123 -22.92 -3.20 -9.61
C LEU A 123 -24.01 -2.13 -9.61
N THR A 124 -23.64 -0.86 -9.77
CA THR A 124 -24.64 0.23 -9.88
C THR A 124 -25.55 0.04 -11.09
N LYS A 125 -24.98 -0.30 -12.26
CA LYS A 125 -25.78 -0.59 -13.46
C LYS A 125 -26.72 -1.79 -13.27
N GLN A 126 -26.27 -2.83 -12.56
CA GLN A 126 -27.11 -3.98 -12.26
C GLN A 126 -28.25 -3.62 -11.29
N GLU A 127 -27.99 -2.79 -10.29
CA GLU A 127 -29.00 -2.32 -9.35
C GLU A 127 -30.08 -1.48 -10.07
N ASP A 128 -29.70 -0.60 -10.99
CA ASP A 128 -30.64 0.19 -11.79
C ASP A 128 -31.52 -0.71 -12.68
N LEU A 129 -30.92 -1.70 -13.34
CA LEU A 129 -31.65 -2.69 -14.13
C LEU A 129 -32.64 -3.50 -13.27
N LYS A 130 -32.24 -3.83 -12.03
CA LYS A 130 -33.10 -4.55 -11.10
C LYS A 130 -34.31 -3.70 -10.69
N LYS A 131 -34.10 -2.42 -10.39
CA LYS A 131 -35.19 -1.47 -10.08
C LYS A 131 -36.15 -1.28 -11.25
N ASP A 132 -35.63 -1.14 -12.47
CA ASP A 132 -36.46 -1.06 -13.68
C ASP A 132 -37.29 -2.34 -13.86
N ALA A 133 -36.71 -3.51 -13.58
CA ALA A 133 -37.42 -4.79 -13.65
C ALA A 133 -38.53 -4.90 -12.59
N GLU A 134 -38.25 -4.49 -11.34
CA GLU A 134 -39.26 -4.45 -10.26
C GLU A 134 -40.40 -3.49 -10.60
N ARG A 135 -40.11 -2.33 -11.20
CA ARG A 135 -41.13 -1.40 -11.69
C ARG A 135 -42.01 -2.03 -12.76
N LEU A 136 -41.42 -2.65 -13.79
CA LEU A 136 -42.17 -3.30 -14.87
C LEU A 136 -42.98 -4.50 -14.36
N LEU A 137 -42.48 -5.25 -13.37
CA LEU A 137 -43.26 -6.31 -12.72
C LEU A 137 -44.51 -5.76 -12.03
N ASN A 138 -44.38 -4.64 -11.30
CA ASN A 138 -45.53 -3.98 -10.69
C ASN A 138 -46.53 -3.48 -11.76
N GLU A 139 -46.05 -2.86 -12.85
CA GLU A 139 -46.90 -2.42 -13.97
C GLU A 139 -47.62 -3.61 -14.64
N LEU A 140 -46.95 -4.78 -14.74
CA LEU A 140 -47.55 -6.02 -15.27
C LEU A 140 -48.68 -6.53 -14.38
N ASP A 141 -48.48 -6.53 -13.06
CA ASP A 141 -49.50 -6.94 -12.08
C ASP A 141 -50.77 -6.06 -12.15
N HIS A 142 -50.62 -4.83 -12.67
CA HIS A 142 -51.71 -3.85 -12.81
C HIS A 142 -52.30 -3.84 -14.23
N GLY A 143 -51.74 -4.64 -15.17
CA GLY A 143 -52.22 -4.76 -16.54
C GLY A 143 -51.79 -3.63 -17.49
N ASP A 144 -50.88 -2.75 -17.07
CA ASP A 144 -50.48 -1.52 -17.77
C ASP A 144 -49.07 -1.61 -18.41
N VAL A 145 -48.48 -2.80 -18.50
CA VAL A 145 -47.08 -2.96 -18.94
C VAL A 145 -46.88 -2.61 -20.43
N ASP A 146 -45.83 -1.83 -20.69
CA ASP A 146 -45.34 -1.58 -22.04
C ASP A 146 -44.32 -2.66 -22.48
N VAL A 147 -44.70 -3.44 -23.48
CA VAL A 147 -43.87 -4.51 -24.07
C VAL A 147 -42.57 -3.96 -24.69
N ASN A 148 -42.57 -2.72 -25.20
CA ASN A 148 -41.36 -2.09 -25.71
C ASN A 148 -40.37 -1.78 -24.59
N ALA A 149 -40.85 -1.28 -23.44
CA ALA A 149 -40.03 -1.02 -22.26
C ALA A 149 -39.37 -2.30 -21.71
N VAL A 150 -40.10 -3.43 -21.72
CA VAL A 150 -39.56 -4.77 -21.38
C VAL A 150 -38.47 -5.20 -22.37
N THR A 151 -38.69 -4.98 -23.66
CA THR A 151 -37.73 -5.34 -24.72
C THR A 151 -36.45 -4.52 -24.63
N GLU A 152 -36.56 -3.21 -24.32
CA GLU A 152 -35.41 -2.35 -24.08
C GLU A 152 -34.62 -2.77 -22.84
N LEU A 153 -35.29 -3.15 -21.74
CA LEU A 153 -34.63 -3.65 -20.54
C LEU A 153 -33.83 -4.92 -20.83
N LEU A 154 -34.42 -5.87 -21.56
CA LEU A 154 -33.75 -7.11 -21.97
C LEU A 154 -32.51 -6.82 -22.83
N ASN A 155 -32.60 -5.86 -23.76
CA ASN A 155 -31.46 -5.43 -24.55
C ASN A 155 -30.35 -4.84 -23.66
N ARG A 156 -30.68 -3.93 -22.73
CA ARG A 156 -29.69 -3.35 -21.79
C ARG A 156 -29.05 -4.42 -20.90
N TYR A 157 -29.83 -5.39 -20.42
CA TYR A 157 -29.36 -6.51 -19.62
C TYR A 157 -28.39 -7.41 -20.40
N ASN A 158 -28.72 -7.76 -21.65
CA ASN A 158 -27.86 -8.60 -22.50
C ASN A 158 -26.51 -7.92 -22.80
N HIS A 159 -26.49 -6.60 -23.04
CA HIS A 159 -25.26 -5.84 -23.22
C HIS A 159 -24.42 -5.75 -21.93
N SER A 160 -25.07 -5.62 -20.77
CA SER A 160 -24.41 -5.63 -19.46
C SER A 160 -23.83 -7.00 -19.10
N SER A 161 -24.55 -8.08 -19.43
CA SER A 161 -24.17 -9.48 -19.16
C SER A 161 -22.97 -9.94 -20.00
N HIS A 162 -22.84 -9.50 -21.25
CA HIS A 162 -21.67 -9.81 -22.08
C HIS A 162 -20.36 -9.27 -21.49
N HIS A 163 -20.37 -8.07 -20.89
CA HIS A 163 -19.21 -7.51 -20.19
C HIS A 163 -18.94 -8.20 -18.84
N ALA A 164 -19.98 -8.53 -18.06
CA ALA A 164 -19.84 -9.26 -16.81
C ALA A 164 -19.28 -10.68 -17.01
N GLY A 165 -19.69 -11.38 -18.07
CA GLY A 165 -19.18 -12.70 -18.44
C GLY A 165 -17.70 -12.70 -18.82
N GLN A 166 -17.23 -11.67 -19.56
CA GLN A 166 -15.81 -11.48 -19.85
C GLN A 166 -14.98 -11.23 -18.58
N GLN A 167 -15.44 -10.37 -17.67
CA GLN A 167 -14.75 -10.07 -16.42
C GLN A 167 -14.74 -11.25 -15.44
N LEU A 168 -15.84 -11.99 -15.31
CA LEU A 168 -15.87 -13.24 -14.52
C LEU A 168 -14.93 -14.30 -15.10
N SER A 169 -14.75 -14.35 -16.43
CA SER A 169 -13.76 -15.23 -17.06
C SER A 169 -12.31 -14.82 -16.71
N LEU A 170 -12.03 -13.51 -16.58
CA LEU A 170 -10.74 -12.99 -16.15
C LEU A 170 -10.50 -13.27 -14.65
N VAL A 171 -11.49 -13.05 -13.78
CA VAL A 171 -11.43 -13.39 -12.34
C VAL A 171 -11.25 -14.90 -12.11
N ARG A 172 -11.87 -15.75 -12.94
CA ARG A 172 -11.66 -17.21 -12.90
C ARG A 172 -10.24 -17.60 -13.34
N LYS A 173 -9.62 -16.84 -14.25
CA LYS A 173 -8.24 -17.03 -14.70
C LYS A 173 -7.21 -16.52 -13.69
N THR A 174 -7.53 -15.50 -12.88
CA THR A 174 -6.63 -14.96 -11.85
C THR A 174 -6.67 -15.76 -10.54
N LYS A 175 -7.78 -16.42 -10.20
CA LYS A 175 -7.92 -17.28 -9.00
C LYS A 175 -6.86 -18.40 -8.89
N PRO A 176 -6.51 -19.16 -9.95
CA PRO A 176 -5.42 -20.14 -9.88
C PRO A 176 -4.04 -19.49 -9.79
N ILE A 177 -3.84 -18.31 -10.40
CA ILE A 177 -2.58 -17.55 -10.34
C ILE A 177 -2.33 -17.04 -8.92
N VAL A 178 -3.37 -16.52 -8.24
CA VAL A 178 -3.30 -16.09 -6.85
C VAL A 178 -3.04 -17.28 -5.91
N LYS A 179 -3.63 -18.46 -6.17
CA LYS A 179 -3.32 -19.68 -5.42
C LYS A 179 -1.88 -20.16 -5.63
N GLN A 180 -1.36 -20.10 -6.86
CA GLN A 180 0.04 -20.42 -7.16
C GLN A 180 1.00 -19.44 -6.49
N LEU A 181 0.70 -18.15 -6.51
CA LEU A 181 1.48 -17.14 -5.79
C LEU A 181 1.44 -17.37 -4.27
N HIS A 182 0.30 -17.75 -3.71
CA HIS A 182 0.19 -18.07 -2.28
C HIS A 182 0.97 -19.35 -1.92
N HIS A 183 0.93 -20.37 -2.77
CA HIS A 183 1.70 -21.60 -2.59
C HIS A 183 3.22 -21.36 -2.68
N ASN A 184 3.67 -20.61 -3.68
CA ASN A 184 5.08 -20.22 -3.84
C ASN A 184 5.55 -19.29 -2.70
N THR A 185 4.64 -18.48 -2.14
CA THR A 185 4.93 -17.63 -0.97
C THR A 185 5.07 -18.46 0.31
N ILE A 186 4.31 -19.55 0.45
CA ILE A 186 4.41 -20.48 1.59
C ILE A 186 5.71 -21.30 1.50
N GLU A 187 6.09 -21.80 0.31
CA GLU A 187 7.38 -22.49 0.10
C GLU A 187 8.60 -21.59 0.38
N LEU A 188 8.53 -20.29 0.06
CA LEU A 188 9.61 -19.35 0.33
C LEU A 188 9.70 -18.89 1.81
N LEU A 189 8.65 -19.12 2.61
CA LEU A 189 8.56 -18.72 4.02
C LEU A 189 8.77 -19.87 5.02
N GLN A 190 8.97 -21.10 4.54
CA GLN A 190 9.36 -22.25 5.36
C GLN A 190 10.54 -22.99 4.72
N PRO A 191 11.80 -22.66 5.03
CA PRO A 191 12.89 -23.60 4.75
C PRO A 191 12.65 -24.84 5.61
N GLU A 192 12.52 -26.01 4.98
CA GLU A 192 12.42 -27.30 5.68
C GLU A 192 13.50 -27.40 6.76
N LEU A 193 13.08 -27.55 8.03
CA LEU A 193 13.99 -28.07 9.05
C LEU A 193 14.18 -29.58 8.77
N PRO A 194 15.42 -30.08 8.82
CA PRO A 194 15.71 -31.46 8.47
C PRO A 194 15.01 -32.42 9.44
N LEU A 195 14.37 -33.44 8.88
CA LEU A 195 13.79 -34.57 9.59
C LEU A 195 14.86 -35.22 10.46
N GLU A 196 14.78 -35.05 11.79
CA GLU A 196 15.47 -35.95 12.71
C GLU A 196 14.87 -37.34 12.53
N THR A 197 15.66 -38.22 11.93
CA THR A 197 15.46 -39.66 11.91
C THR A 197 15.38 -40.15 13.35
N ALA A 198 14.21 -40.66 13.73
CA ALA A 198 14.02 -41.42 14.96
C ALA A 198 14.82 -42.73 14.88
N GLU A 199 16.02 -42.75 15.47
CA GLU A 199 16.64 -43.96 15.99
C GLU A 199 16.45 -43.98 17.51
N GLN A 200 15.59 -44.89 17.97
CA GLN A 200 15.74 -45.83 19.11
C GLN A 200 14.38 -46.28 19.64
#